data_AF-A0A2P7RD69-F1
#
_entry.id   AF-A0A2P7RD69-F1
#
_cell.length_a   1.000
_cell.length_b   1.000
_cell.length_c   1.000
_cell.angle_alpha   90.00
_cell.angle_beta   90.00
_cell.angle_gamma   90.00
#
_symmetry.space_group_name_H-M   'P 1'
#
loop_
_entity.id
_entity.type
_entity.pdbx_description
1 polymer ?
#
loop_
_entity_poly.entity_id
_entity_poly.type
_entity_poly.pdbx_seq_one_letter_code
_entity_poly.pdbx_strand_id
1 'polypeptide(L)'
;MLSASAHAEMTLKARQTVDVYGSSALQPSLADVDYRLSWQLSGQQHDSGCLPAQVLVSLTATVTEPLEWPQTPEWQNYRLALTGYERLVRERALLAAEWLERSLFEIAPQPSCEQLQRVADNVGYHQLDIAQTLLRDFQQQNDYGRHLGLIRPQ
;
A
#
# COMPACT_ATOMS: atom_id res chain seq x y z
N MET A 1 6.79 -42.56 0.18
CA MET A 1 6.01 -41.52 0.91
C MET A 1 6.59 -40.18 0.50
N LEU A 2 5.93 -39.45 -0.41
CA LEU A 2 6.34 -38.12 -0.84
C LEU A 2 5.43 -37.12 -0.13
N SER A 3 5.99 -36.39 0.84
CA SER A 3 5.32 -35.26 1.48
C SER A 3 5.60 -34.04 0.61
N ALA A 4 4.61 -33.64 -0.18
CA ALA A 4 4.63 -32.37 -0.89
C ALA A 4 4.11 -31.30 0.07
N SER A 5 5.02 -30.64 0.78
CA SER A 5 4.72 -29.38 1.46
C SER A 5 4.46 -28.33 0.39
N ALA A 6 3.21 -28.18 -0.01
CA ALA A 6 2.75 -27.06 -0.82
C ALA A 6 2.95 -25.79 0.01
N HIS A 7 4.12 -25.17 -0.14
CA HIS A 7 4.34 -23.81 0.32
C HIS A 7 3.46 -22.96 -0.60
N ALA A 8 2.31 -22.52 -0.09
CA ALA A 8 1.50 -21.53 -0.78
C ALA A 8 2.40 -20.33 -1.08
N GLU A 9 2.58 -20.04 -2.37
CA GLU A 9 3.49 -19.01 -2.84
C GLU A 9 2.88 -17.65 -2.53
N MET A 10 3.35 -17.00 -1.46
CA MET A 10 2.99 -15.62 -1.11
C MET A 10 3.37 -14.72 -2.28
N THR A 11 2.38 -14.11 -2.94
CA THR A 11 2.60 -13.30 -4.14
C THR A 11 2.01 -11.92 -3.95
N LEU A 12 2.85 -10.99 -3.49
CA LEU A 12 2.52 -9.56 -3.47
C LEU A 12 2.44 -9.03 -4.91
N LYS A 13 1.25 -8.58 -5.34
CA LYS A 13 1.08 -7.88 -6.62
C LYS A 13 0.96 -6.38 -6.38
N ALA A 14 2.08 -5.66 -6.43
CA ALA A 14 2.06 -4.19 -6.46
C ALA A 14 1.69 -3.72 -7.87
N ARG A 15 0.57 -2.99 -8.02
CA ARG A 15 0.16 -2.37 -9.28
C ARG A 15 0.25 -0.86 -9.15
N GLN A 16 1.15 -0.23 -9.90
CA GLN A 16 1.19 1.23 -10.00
C GLN A 16 0.24 1.67 -11.12
N THR A 17 -0.67 2.59 -10.82
CA THR A 17 -1.55 3.21 -11.82
C THR A 17 -1.21 4.70 -11.81
N VAL A 18 -0.74 5.23 -12.95
CA VAL A 18 -0.46 6.66 -13.10
C VAL A 18 -1.64 7.29 -13.80
N ASP A 19 -2.51 7.99 -13.06
CA ASP A 19 -3.62 8.75 -13.62
C ASP A 19 -3.16 10.18 -13.91
N VAL A 20 -2.88 10.47 -15.17
CA VAL A 20 -2.48 11.82 -15.63
C VAL A 20 -3.74 12.64 -15.92
N TYR A 21 -4.25 13.35 -14.91
CA TYR A 21 -5.35 14.30 -15.11
C TYR A 21 -4.81 15.70 -15.48
N GLY A 22 -5.13 16.16 -16.69
CA GLY A 22 -5.16 17.59 -17.01
C GLY A 22 -6.47 18.19 -16.49
N SER A 23 -6.51 18.63 -15.23
CA SER A 23 -7.72 19.23 -14.64
C SER A 23 -7.37 20.50 -13.86
N SER A 24 -7.95 21.62 -14.29
CA SER A 24 -7.83 22.96 -13.71
C SER A 24 -8.53 23.16 -12.36
N ALA A 25 -8.94 22.07 -11.69
CA ALA A 25 -9.75 22.11 -10.47
C ALA A 25 -8.99 21.77 -9.17
N LEU A 26 -7.72 21.41 -9.25
CA LEU A 26 -6.89 21.21 -8.06
C LEU A 26 -6.19 22.53 -7.75
N GLN A 27 -6.56 23.15 -6.62
CA GLN A 27 -5.61 24.03 -5.91
C GLN A 27 -4.27 23.29 -5.88
N PRO A 28 -3.14 23.96 -6.10
CA PRO A 28 -1.95 23.25 -6.52
C PRO A 28 -1.24 22.62 -5.31
N SER A 29 -1.88 21.60 -4.75
CA SER A 29 -1.34 20.67 -3.77
C SER A 29 -0.56 19.61 -4.53
N LEU A 30 0.75 19.85 -4.62
CA LEU A 30 1.79 18.81 -4.62
C LEU A 30 1.66 17.75 -5.74
N ALA A 31 2.59 16.80 -5.76
CA ALA A 31 2.25 15.49 -6.28
C ALA A 31 1.70 14.72 -5.07
N ASP A 32 0.37 14.69 -4.96
CA ASP A 32 -0.28 13.88 -3.93
C ASP A 32 -0.17 12.42 -4.38
N VAL A 33 0.61 11.64 -3.63
CA VAL A 33 0.65 10.20 -3.82
C VAL A 33 -0.35 9.54 -2.88
N ASP A 34 -1.45 9.07 -3.46
CA ASP A 34 -2.46 8.31 -2.74
C ASP A 34 -2.11 6.82 -2.81
N TYR A 35 -2.13 6.16 -1.65
CA TYR A 35 -1.89 4.73 -1.55
C TYR A 35 -3.14 4.03 -1.06
N ARG A 36 -3.63 3.11 -1.88
CA ARG A 36 -4.78 2.26 -1.57
C ARG A 36 -4.35 0.81 -1.45
N LEU A 37 -4.59 0.23 -0.28
CA LEU A 37 -4.45 -1.20 -0.03
C LEU A 37 -5.81 -1.88 -0.19
N SER A 38 -5.81 -3.05 -0.81
CA SER A 38 -6.94 -3.97 -0.83
C SER A 38 -6.46 -5.40 -0.68
N TRP A 39 -7.34 -6.28 -0.19
CA TRP A 39 -7.02 -7.69 0.01
C TRP A 39 -8.13 -8.59 -0.52
N GLN A 40 -7.74 -9.81 -0.86
CA GLN A 40 -8.62 -10.93 -1.15
C GLN A 40 -8.09 -12.14 -0.39
N LEU A 41 -8.99 -12.91 0.22
CA LEU A 41 -8.66 -14.14 0.92
C LEU A 41 -9.56 -15.25 0.39
N SER A 42 -8.98 -16.42 0.14
CA SER A 42 -9.73 -17.65 -0.07
C SER A 42 -9.44 -18.63 1.05
N GLY A 43 -10.48 -19.34 1.48
CA GLY A 43 -10.39 -20.34 2.53
C GLY A 43 -10.53 -21.75 1.98
N GLN A 44 -9.90 -22.71 2.63
CA GLN A 44 -10.10 -24.14 2.40
C GLN A 44 -10.64 -24.80 3.67
N GLN A 45 -11.74 -25.54 3.51
CA GLN A 45 -12.35 -26.29 4.60
C GLN A 45 -11.56 -27.56 4.89
N HIS A 46 -11.25 -27.78 6.16
CA HIS A 46 -10.61 -28.99 6.71
C HIS A 46 -11.40 -29.51 7.92
N ASP A 47 -11.00 -30.69 8.43
CA ASP A 47 -11.59 -31.33 9.61
C ASP A 47 -11.48 -30.46 10.87
N SER A 48 -10.43 -29.62 10.96
CA SER A 48 -10.19 -28.68 12.06
C SER A 48 -10.83 -27.30 11.88
N GLY A 49 -11.54 -27.07 10.77
CA GLY A 49 -12.14 -25.79 10.41
C GLY A 49 -11.67 -25.28 9.04
N CYS A 50 -12.11 -24.08 8.67
CA CYS A 50 -11.63 -23.40 7.48
C CYS A 50 -10.37 -22.57 7.78
N LEU A 51 -9.36 -22.75 6.95
CA LEU A 51 -8.05 -22.09 7.05
C LEU A 51 -7.81 -21.20 5.81
N PRO A 52 -7.01 -20.13 5.92
CA PRO A 52 -6.53 -19.39 4.76
C PRO A 52 -5.80 -20.32 3.78
N ALA A 53 -6.20 -20.31 2.51
CA ALA A 53 -5.58 -21.07 1.45
C ALA A 53 -4.81 -20.16 0.48
N GLN A 54 -5.37 -18.99 0.19
CA GLN A 54 -4.72 -17.97 -0.61
C GLN A 54 -5.01 -16.59 -0.02
N VAL A 55 -3.98 -15.75 0.01
CA VAL A 55 -4.10 -14.33 0.33
C VAL A 55 -3.50 -13.55 -0.83
N LEU A 56 -4.21 -12.54 -1.30
CA LEU A 56 -3.73 -11.58 -2.28
C LEU A 56 -3.88 -10.19 -1.68
N VAL A 57 -2.77 -9.51 -1.44
CA VAL A 57 -2.77 -8.09 -1.10
C VAL A 57 -2.34 -7.28 -2.33
N SER A 58 -3.14 -6.27 -2.65
CA SER A 58 -2.87 -5.33 -3.74
C SER A 58 -2.59 -3.95 -3.16
N LEU A 59 -1.45 -3.39 -3.54
CA LEU A 59 -1.11 -2.00 -3.29
C LEU A 59 -1.27 -1.23 -4.60
N THR A 60 -2.12 -0.21 -4.58
CA THR A 60 -2.27 0.77 -5.66
C THR A 60 -1.67 2.09 -5.21
N ALA A 61 -0.78 2.65 -6.01
CA ALA A 61 -0.23 3.99 -5.81
C ALA A 61 -0.68 4.87 -6.98
N THR A 62 -1.31 6.00 -6.68
CA THR A 62 -1.72 7.01 -7.65
C THR A 62 -0.86 8.25 -7.43
N VAL A 63 -0.09 8.63 -8.45
CA VAL A 63 0.75 9.84 -8.44
C VAL A 63 0.14 10.85 -9.39
N THR A 64 -0.10 12.07 -8.91
CA THR A 64 -0.57 13.18 -9.75
C THR A 64 0.59 14.09 -10.10
N GLU A 65 0.93 14.24 -11.37
CA GLU A 65 2.00 15.12 -11.85
C GLU A 65 1.47 16.18 -12.84
N PRO A 66 2.11 17.36 -12.92
CA PRO A 66 1.84 18.30 -13.99
C PRO A 66 2.26 17.72 -15.36
N LEU A 67 1.48 18.05 -16.40
CA LEU A 67 1.77 17.64 -17.78
C LEU A 67 3.16 18.07 -18.26
N GLU A 68 3.58 19.27 -17.86
CA GLU A 68 4.90 19.80 -18.15
C GLU A 68 5.53 20.36 -16.88
N TRP A 69 6.77 19.94 -16.64
CA TRP A 69 7.60 20.47 -15.56
C TRP A 69 8.44 21.64 -16.07
N PRO A 70 8.53 22.76 -15.33
CA PRO A 70 9.50 23.80 -15.65
C PRO A 70 10.93 23.24 -15.63
N GLN A 71 11.76 23.66 -16.59
CA GLN A 71 13.11 23.12 -16.80
C GLN A 71 14.21 23.96 -16.13
N THR A 72 13.93 24.52 -14.95
CA THR A 72 14.95 25.25 -14.17
C THR A 72 15.64 24.33 -13.16
N PRO A 73 16.87 24.65 -12.70
CA PRO A 73 17.57 23.85 -11.70
C PRO A 73 16.76 23.64 -10.40
N GLU A 74 15.98 24.63 -9.97
CA GLU A 74 15.14 24.55 -8.77
C GLU A 74 14.04 23.51 -8.94
N TRP A 75 13.38 23.48 -10.10
CA TRP A 75 12.37 22.48 -10.43
C TRP A 75 12.96 21.08 -10.64
N GLN A 76 14.20 20.98 -11.14
CA GLN A 76 14.92 19.71 -11.20
C GLN A 76 15.24 19.16 -9.81
N ASN A 77 15.72 19.99 -8.89
CA ASN A 77 15.98 19.62 -7.51
C ASN A 77 14.69 19.21 -6.77
N TYR A 78 13.60 19.96 -6.99
CA TYR A 78 12.29 19.61 -6.44
C TYR A 78 11.80 18.25 -6.94
N ARG A 79 11.93 17.96 -8.24
CA ARG A 79 11.59 16.64 -8.81
C ARG A 79 12.40 15.50 -8.20
N LEU A 80 13.71 15.70 -8.01
CA LEU A 80 14.56 14.71 -7.35
C LEU A 80 14.13 14.46 -5.91
N ALA A 81 13.82 15.53 -5.16
CA ALA A 81 13.29 15.43 -3.80
C ALA A 81 11.94 14.69 -3.76
N LEU A 82 11.06 14.98 -4.72
CA LEU A 82 9.78 14.29 -4.88
C LEU A 82 9.99 12.79 -5.12
N THR A 83 10.79 12.39 -6.11
CA THR A 83 11.08 10.97 -6.36
C THR A 83 11.68 10.27 -5.14
N GLY A 84 12.56 10.97 -4.39
CA GLY A 84 13.12 10.44 -3.14
C GLY A 84 12.05 10.22 -2.07
N TYR A 85 11.15 11.18 -1.89
CA TYR A 85 10.05 11.09 -0.94
C TYR A 85 9.04 10.00 -1.32
N GLU A 86 8.65 9.91 -2.59
CA GLU A 86 7.77 8.86 -3.11
C GLU A 86 8.32 7.46 -2.84
N ARG A 87 9.64 7.27 -3.02
CA ARG A 87 10.30 6.00 -2.69
C ARG A 87 10.14 5.66 -1.22
N LEU A 88 10.36 6.61 -0.31
CA LEU A 88 10.24 6.39 1.13
C LEU A 88 8.81 6.08 1.56
N VAL A 89 7.83 6.72 0.93
CA VAL A 89 6.41 6.42 1.18
C VAL A 89 6.04 5.04 0.64
N ARG A 90 6.48 4.72 -0.59
CA ARG A 90 6.27 3.41 -1.22
C ARG A 90 6.84 2.27 -0.38
N GLU A 91 8.07 2.41 0.12
CA GLU A 91 8.70 1.40 0.98
C GLU A 91 7.85 1.10 2.23
N ARG A 92 7.24 2.14 2.84
CA ARG A 92 6.33 1.96 3.99
C ARG A 92 5.02 1.29 3.61
N ALA A 93 4.43 1.69 2.47
CA ALA A 93 3.21 1.08 1.97
C ALA A 93 3.41 -0.41 1.63
N LEU A 94 4.58 -0.79 1.12
CA LEU A 94 4.95 -2.19 0.88
C LEU A 94 5.11 -2.98 2.18
N LEU A 95 5.77 -2.41 3.18
CA LEU A 95 5.86 -3.04 4.51
C LEU A 95 4.47 -3.26 5.12
N ALA A 96 3.58 -2.28 5.02
CA ALA A 96 2.20 -2.42 5.48
C ALA A 96 1.44 -3.53 4.72
N ALA A 97 1.66 -3.65 3.41
CA ALA A 97 1.06 -4.71 2.60
C ALA A 97 1.54 -6.11 3.03
N GLU A 98 2.84 -6.25 3.30
CA GLU A 98 3.45 -7.50 3.79
C GLU A 98 2.90 -7.87 5.18
N TRP A 99 2.80 -6.91 6.09
CA TRP A 99 2.21 -7.13 7.42
C TRP A 99 0.73 -7.54 7.33
N LEU A 100 -0.04 -6.93 6.42
CA LEU A 100 -1.42 -7.31 6.16
C LEU A 100 -1.51 -8.74 5.61
N GLU A 101 -0.71 -9.07 4.60
CA GLU A 101 -0.69 -10.42 4.00
C GLU A 101 -0.40 -11.48 5.07
N ARG A 102 0.63 -11.26 5.88
CA ARG A 102 1.00 -12.15 6.97
C ARG A 102 -0.11 -12.28 8.02
N SER A 103 -0.69 -11.16 8.44
CA SER A 103 -1.78 -11.15 9.43
C SER A 103 -3.01 -11.93 8.96
N LEU A 104 -3.31 -11.88 7.66
CA LEU A 104 -4.40 -12.63 7.06
C LEU A 104 -4.08 -14.13 6.94
N PHE A 105 -2.82 -14.48 6.64
CA PHE A 105 -2.40 -15.87 6.51
C PHE A 105 -2.28 -16.59 7.86
N GLU A 106 -1.97 -15.86 8.93
CA GLU A 106 -1.85 -16.38 10.29
C GLU A 106 -3.19 -16.50 11.04
N ILE A 107 -4.32 -16.21 10.38
CA ILE A 107 -5.65 -16.39 10.99
C ILE A 107 -5.87 -17.86 11.38
N ALA A 108 -6.14 -18.07 12.67
CA ALA A 108 -6.42 -19.39 13.22
C ALA A 108 -7.67 -20.02 12.55
N PRO A 109 -7.76 -21.38 12.50
CA PRO A 109 -8.91 -22.06 11.91
C PRO A 109 -10.24 -21.51 12.42
N GLN A 110 -11.15 -21.24 11.49
CA GLN A 110 -12.50 -20.78 11.81
C GLN A 110 -13.52 -21.90 11.61
N PRO A 111 -14.68 -21.87 12.28
CA PRO A 111 -15.71 -22.90 12.13
C PRO A 111 -16.20 -23.10 10.70
N SER A 112 -16.16 -22.05 9.86
CA SER A 112 -16.54 -22.09 8.44
C SER A 112 -15.75 -21.06 7.64
N CYS A 113 -15.71 -21.20 6.32
CA CYS A 113 -15.05 -20.22 5.45
C CYS A 113 -15.77 -18.86 5.41
N GLU A 114 -17.08 -18.83 5.69
CA GLU A 114 -17.80 -17.57 5.87
C GLU A 114 -17.30 -16.85 7.13
N GLN A 115 -17.12 -17.57 8.24
CA GLN A 115 -16.56 -16.98 9.45
C GLN A 115 -15.11 -16.54 9.25
N LEU A 116 -14.32 -17.32 8.50
CA LEU A 116 -12.98 -16.93 8.08
C LEU A 116 -12.98 -15.59 7.33
N GLN A 117 -13.88 -15.40 6.37
CA GLN A 117 -13.97 -14.15 5.62
C GLN A 117 -14.28 -12.97 6.54
N ARG A 118 -15.23 -13.11 7.47
CA ARG A 118 -15.57 -12.03 8.42
C ARG A 118 -14.39 -11.65 9.32
N VAL A 119 -13.66 -12.64 9.81
CA VAL A 119 -12.45 -12.42 10.61
C VAL A 119 -11.37 -11.75 9.77
N ALA A 120 -11.17 -12.22 8.54
CA ALA A 120 -10.23 -11.63 7.59
C ALA A 120 -10.55 -10.16 7.29
N ASP A 121 -11.82 -9.81 7.09
CA ASP A 121 -12.23 -8.42 6.87
C ASP A 121 -11.93 -7.55 8.09
N ASN A 122 -12.24 -8.02 9.30
CA ASN A 122 -11.91 -7.29 10.54
C ASN A 122 -10.40 -7.07 10.71
N VAL A 123 -9.61 -8.12 10.49
CA VAL A 123 -8.14 -8.03 10.51
C VAL A 123 -7.67 -7.04 9.45
N GLY A 124 -8.18 -7.15 8.22
CA GLY A 124 -7.79 -6.30 7.11
C GLY A 124 -8.09 -4.82 7.34
N TYR A 125 -9.30 -4.48 7.82
CA TYR A 125 -9.65 -3.10 8.15
C TYR A 125 -8.84 -2.55 9.31
N HIS A 126 -8.55 -3.35 10.33
CA HIS A 126 -7.71 -2.93 11.45
C HIS A 126 -6.27 -2.64 11.00
N GLN A 127 -5.69 -3.52 10.19
CA GLN A 127 -4.34 -3.31 9.64
C GLN A 127 -4.28 -2.12 8.69
N LEU A 128 -5.35 -1.86 7.92
CA LEU A 128 -5.45 -0.67 7.08
C LEU A 128 -5.41 0.63 7.89
N ASP A 129 -6.14 0.69 9.01
CA ASP A 129 -6.14 1.87 9.89
C ASP A 129 -4.78 2.12 10.54
N ILE A 130 -4.09 1.04 10.97
CA ILE A 130 -2.72 1.11 11.47
C ILE A 130 -1.78 1.64 10.37
N ALA A 131 -1.85 1.08 9.16
CA ALA A 131 -1.01 1.48 8.04
C ALA A 131 -1.22 2.96 7.67
N GLN A 132 -2.47 3.42 7.63
CA GLN A 132 -2.80 4.83 7.38
C GLN A 132 -2.28 5.76 8.48
N THR A 133 -2.33 5.32 9.74
CA THR A 133 -1.79 6.09 10.86
C THR A 133 -0.27 6.18 10.80
N LEU A 134 0.43 5.06 10.60
CA LEU A 134 1.89 5.05 10.44
C LEU A 134 2.36 5.89 9.25
N LEU A 135 1.60 5.87 8.15
CA LEU A 135 1.88 6.70 7.00
C LEU A 135 1.72 8.19 7.34
N ARG A 136 0.61 8.59 7.96
CA ARG A 136 0.40 9.99 8.39
C ARG A 136 1.49 10.46 9.34
N ASP A 137 1.84 9.65 10.33
CA ASP A 137 2.89 9.97 11.31
C ASP A 137 4.24 10.17 10.61
N PHE A 138 4.59 9.29 9.67
CA PHE A 138 5.79 9.44 8.86
C PHE A 138 5.80 10.76 8.06
N GLN A 139 4.69 11.07 7.39
CA GLN A 139 4.56 12.30 6.61
C GLN A 139 4.72 13.53 7.52
N GLN A 140 4.08 13.54 8.68
CA GLN A 140 4.20 14.64 9.66
C GLN A 140 5.63 14.78 10.21
N GLN A 141 6.28 13.67 10.58
CA GLN A 141 7.67 13.69 11.07
C GLN A 141 8.67 14.22 10.03
N ASN A 142 8.36 14.07 8.75
CA ASN A 142 9.20 14.55 7.65
C ASN A 142 8.74 15.90 7.09
N ASP A 143 7.85 16.60 7.80
CA ASP A 143 7.21 17.86 7.37
C ASP A 143 6.73 17.76 5.91
N TYR A 144 6.04 16.65 5.61
CA TYR A 144 5.53 16.30 4.28
C TYR A 144 6.60 16.35 3.17
N GLY A 145 7.84 15.97 3.51
CA GLY A 145 8.98 15.95 2.61
C GLY A 145 9.80 17.25 2.58
N ARG A 146 9.40 18.31 3.29
CA ARG A 146 10.18 19.56 3.34
C ARG A 146 11.57 19.37 3.95
N HIS A 147 11.71 18.48 4.93
CA HIS A 147 13.01 18.08 5.46
C HIS A 147 13.92 17.39 4.42
N LEU A 148 13.34 16.90 3.32
CA LEU A 148 14.03 16.27 2.19
C LEU A 148 14.22 17.22 1.01
N GLY A 149 13.95 18.52 1.19
CA GLY A 149 14.05 19.52 0.12
C GLY A 149 12.82 19.59 -0.79
N LEU A 150 11.68 19.00 -0.40
CA LEU A 150 10.40 19.13 -1.09
C LEU A 150 9.78 20.51 -0.81
N ILE A 151 10.45 21.54 -1.30
CA ILE A 151 10.04 22.94 -1.22
C ILE A 151 9.75 23.37 -2.64
N ARG A 152 8.46 23.57 -2.93
CA ARG A 152 8.02 23.97 -4.28
C ARG A 152 8.66 25.32 -4.66
N PRO A 153 9.37 25.40 -5.80
CA PRO A 153 9.88 26.67 -6.30
C PRO A 153 8.72 27.62 -6.67
N GLN A 154 8.97 28.93 -6.56
CA GLN A 154 8.02 29.96 -6.99
C GLN A 154 7.96 30.06 -8.52
#